data_AF-A0A538G6X6-F1
#
_entry.id   AF-A0A538G6X6-F1
#
_cell.length_a   1.000
_cell.length_b   1.000
_cell.length_c   1.000
_cell.angle_alpha   90.00
_cell.angle_beta   90.00
_cell.angle_gamma   90.00
#
_symmetry.space_group_name_H-M   'P 1'
#
loop_
_entity.id
_entity.type
_entity.pdbx_description
1 polymer ?
#
loop_
_entity_poly.entity_id
_entity_poly.type
_entity_poly.pdbx_seq_one_letter_code
_entity_poly.pdbx_strand_id
1 'polypeptide(L)' 'HGEVALTLEQGVDEARRLFDQLAEAGVDYDDVVRVLEEEGVQKFADSFAELLDGIRAKRGELAAA' A
#
# COMPACT_ATOMS: atom_id res chain seq x y z
N HIS A 1 -10.54 3.14 -20.34
CA HIS A 1 -9.48 3.36 -21.34
C HIS A 1 -8.27 2.55 -20.92
N GLY A 2 -7.81 1.63 -21.77
CA GLY A 2 -6.63 0.81 -21.53
C GLY A 2 -6.13 0.25 -22.86
N GLU A 3 -4.81 0.11 -22.98
CA GLU A 3 -4.17 -0.52 -24.13
C GLU A 3 -3.61 -1.87 -23.68
N VAL A 4 -4.00 -2.95 -24.36
CA VAL A 4 -3.59 -4.31 -23.98
C VAL A 4 -2.31 -4.66 -24.74
N ALA A 5 -1.21 -4.77 -24.01
CA ALA A 5 0.08 -5.17 -24.55
C ALA A 5 0.90 -5.93 -23.49
N LEU A 6 1.85 -6.76 -23.95
CA LEU A 6 2.79 -7.47 -23.07
C LEU A 6 3.94 -6.53 -22.68
N THR A 7 3.71 -5.66 -21.70
CA THR A 7 4.67 -4.60 -21.29
C THR A 7 5.58 -4.98 -20.13
N LEU A 8 5.30 -6.09 -19.43
CA LEU A 8 6.03 -6.46 -18.21
C LEU A 8 7.55 -6.63 -18.43
N GLU A 9 7.95 -7.16 -19.58
CA GLU A 9 9.36 -7.40 -19.91
C GLU A 9 10.01 -6.22 -20.65
N GLN A 10 9.25 -5.17 -20.95
CA GLN A 10 9.75 -4.00 -21.67
C GLN A 10 10.52 -3.08 -20.71
N GLY A 11 11.68 -2.59 -21.14
CA GLY A 11 12.43 -1.56 -20.39
C GLY A 11 13.11 -2.04 -19.09
N VAL A 12 13.28 -3.34 -18.88
CA VAL A 12 13.88 -3.90 -17.64
C VAL A 12 15.25 -3.29 -17.31
N ASP A 13 16.11 -3.09 -18.32
CA ASP A 13 17.44 -2.50 -18.11
C ASP A 13 17.38 -0.99 -17.80
N GLU A 14 16.35 -0.28 -18.27
CA GLU A 14 16.08 1.10 -17.85
C GLU A 14 15.57 1.13 -16.41
N ALA A 15 14.65 0.23 -16.05
CA ALA A 15 14.15 0.11 -14.68
C ALA A 15 15.28 -0.16 -13.68
N ARG A 16 16.24 -1.03 -14.01
CA ARG A 16 17.43 -1.27 -13.17
C ARG A 16 18.27 -0.01 -12.98
N ARG A 17 18.57 0.72 -14.06
CA ARG A 17 19.34 1.98 -14.00
C ARG A 17 18.63 3.06 -13.17
N LEU A 18 17.29 3.07 -13.17
CA LEU A 18 16.53 3.98 -12.32
C LEU A 18 16.80 3.73 -10.83
N PHE A 19 16.91 2.48 -10.39
CA PHE A 19 17.27 2.17 -9.00
C PHE A 19 18.66 2.68 -8.63
N ASP A 20 19.63 2.55 -9.53
CA ASP A 20 20.97 3.11 -9.31
C ASP A 20 20.92 4.64 -9.19
N GLN A 21 20.13 5.32 -10.04
CA GLN A 21 19.95 6.77 -10.01
C GLN A 21 19.26 7.26 -8.73
N LEU A 22 18.30 6.48 -8.20
CA LEU A 22 17.67 6.79 -6.92
C LEU A 22 18.70 6.74 -5.78
N ALA A 23 19.56 5.74 -5.77
CA ALA A 23 20.64 5.63 -4.79
C ALA A 23 21.65 6.79 -4.92
N GLU A 24 22.05 7.15 -6.15
CA GLU A 24 22.91 8.32 -6.42
C GLU A 24 22.29 9.64 -5.94
N ALA A 25 20.96 9.76 -6.03
CA ALA A 25 20.21 10.91 -5.51
C ALA A 25 20.05 10.88 -3.98
N GLY A 26 20.58 9.85 -3.29
CA GLY A 26 20.49 9.69 -1.84
C GLY A 26 19.17 9.11 -1.34
N VAL A 27 18.36 8.51 -2.22
CA VAL A 27 17.14 7.81 -1.84
C VAL A 27 17.48 6.39 -1.43
N ASP A 28 17.25 6.08 -0.16
CA ASP A 28 17.31 4.71 0.35
C ASP A 28 15.99 3.99 0.02
N TYR A 29 16.02 3.17 -1.03
CA TYR A 29 14.83 2.44 -1.47
C TYR A 29 14.35 1.40 -0.44
N ASP A 30 15.27 0.77 0.30
CA ASP A 30 14.91 -0.22 1.32
C ASP A 30 14.18 0.46 2.48
N ASP A 31 14.63 1.66 2.88
CA ASP A 31 13.94 2.48 3.88
C ASP A 31 12.52 2.87 3.42
N VAL A 32 12.37 3.30 2.16
CA VAL A 32 11.07 3.63 1.58
C VAL A 32 10.12 2.42 1.61
N VAL A 33 10.60 1.24 1.20
CA VAL A 33 9.79 0.02 1.22
C VAL A 33 9.37 -0.33 2.64
N ARG A 34 10.28 -0.25 3.60
CA ARG A 34 9.99 -0.50 5.02
C ARG A 34 8.91 0.43 5.56
N VAL A 35 9.03 1.73 5.31
CA VAL A 35 8.04 2.73 5.75
C VAL A 35 6.68 2.45 5.13
N LEU A 36 6.61 2.18 3.83
CA LEU A 36 5.36 1.89 3.14
C LEU A 36 4.69 0.61 3.65
N GLU A 37 5.47 -0.42 3.99
CA GLU A 37 4.96 -1.65 4.58
C GLU A 37 4.38 -1.40 5.98
N GLU A 38 5.14 -0.74 6.87
CA GLU A 38 4.72 -0.41 8.23
C GLU A 38 3.42 0.43 8.22
N GLU A 39 3.39 1.50 7.43
CA GLU A 39 2.21 2.34 7.30
C GLU A 39 1.03 1.61 6.65
N GLY A 40 1.28 0.74 5.68
CA GLY A 40 0.26 -0.03 5.00
C GLY A 40 -0.43 -1.00 5.96
N VAL A 41 0.35 -1.71 6.78
CA VAL A 41 -0.16 -2.62 7.81
C VAL A 41 -0.97 -1.84 8.85
N GLN A 42 -0.48 -0.69 9.31
CA GLN A 42 -1.21 0.15 10.26
C GLN A 42 -2.56 0.62 9.69
N LYS A 43 -2.58 1.16 8.46
CA LYS A 43 -3.82 1.62 7.79
C LYS A 43 -4.84 0.50 7.62
N PHE A 44 -4.36 -0.72 7.33
CA PHE A 44 -5.23 -1.89 7.23
C PHE A 44 -5.81 -2.28 8.60
N ALA A 45 -5.00 -2.29 9.65
CA ALA A 45 -5.44 -2.56 11.02
C ALA A 45 -6.47 -1.53 11.51
N ASP A 46 -6.22 -0.25 11.24
CA ASP A 46 -7.14 0.85 11.60
C ASP A 46 -8.49 0.70 10.88
N SER A 47 -8.47 0.47 9.57
CA SER A 47 -9.69 0.24 8.79
C SER A 47 -10.49 -0.97 9.30
N PHE A 48 -9.80 -2.00 9.78
CA PHE A 48 -10.44 -3.18 10.37
C PHE A 48 -11.03 -2.89 11.76
N ALA A 49 -10.35 -2.09 12.59
CA ALA A 49 -10.87 -1.65 13.88
C ALA A 49 -12.14 -0.80 13.70
N GLU A 50 -12.12 0.15 12.76
CA GLU A 50 -13.28 0.97 12.40
C GLU A 50 -14.48 0.11 11.95
N LEU A 51 -14.22 -0.91 11.12
CA LEU A 51 -15.25 -1.88 10.72
C LEU A 51 -15.88 -2.58 11.93
N LEU A 52 -15.05 -3.06 12.86
CA LEU A 52 -15.55 -3.75 14.07
C LEU A 52 -16.34 -2.83 14.98
N ASP A 53 -15.92 -1.58 15.13
CA ASP A 53 -16.64 -0.58 15.92
C ASP A 53 -17.99 -0.25 15.29
N GLY A 54 -18.07 -0.14 13.96
CA GLY A 54 -19.33 -0.02 13.24
C GLY A 54 -20.28 -1.20 13.50
N ILE A 55 -19.76 -2.43 13.49
CA ILE A 55 -20.56 -3.63 13.82
C ILE A 55 -21.04 -3.61 15.27
N ARG A 56 -20.17 -3.24 16.22
CA ARG A 56 -20.53 -3.15 17.66
C ARG A 56 -21.59 -2.10 17.92
N ALA A 57 -21.46 -0.92 17.32
CA ALA A 57 -22.45 0.15 17.39
C ALA A 57 -23.79 -0.34 16.86
N LYS A 58 -23.80 -0.96 15.66
CA LYS A 58 -25.04 -1.46 15.08
C LYS A 58 -25.72 -2.53 15.92
N ARG A 59 -24.93 -3.45 16.51
CA ARG A 59 -25.45 -4.46 17.43
C ARG A 59 -26.08 -3.82 18.68
N GLY A 60 -25.47 -2.78 19.24
CA GLY A 60 -26.00 -2.06 20.39
C GLY A 60 -27.35 -1.41 20.11
N GLU A 61 -27.49 -0.75 18.95
CA GLU A 61 -28.77 -0.17 18.51
C GLU A 61 -29.89 -1.22 18.44
N LEU A 62 -29.60 -2.39 17.88
CA LEU A 62 -30.58 -3.47 17.70
C LEU A 62 -30.97 -4.15 19.01
N ALA A 63 -30.08 -4.20 20.01
CA ALA A 63 -30.36 -4.81 21.31
C ALA A 63 -31.16 -3.90 22.26
N ALA A 64 -31.18 -2.59 22.00
CA ALA A 64 -31.92 -1.61 22.77
C ALA A 64 -33.34 -1.33 22.22
N ALA A 65 -33.67 -1.89 21.05
CA ALA A 65 -34.99 -1.85 20.42
C ALA A 65 -35.84 -3.04 20.87
#